data_AF-A0A7C3K7X3-F1
#
_entry.id   AF-A0A7C3K7X3-F1
#
_cell.length_a   1.000
_cell.length_b   1.000
_cell.length_c   1.000
_cell.angle_alpha   90.00
_cell.angle_beta   90.00
_cell.angle_gamma   90.00
#
_symmetry.space_group_name_H-M   'P 1'
#
loop_
_entity.id
_entity.type
_entity.pdbx_description
1 polymer ?
#
loop_
_entity_poly.entity_id
_entity_poly.type
_entity_poly.pdbx_seq_one_letter_code
_entity_poly.pdbx_strand_id
1 'polypeptide(L)'
;MARTYGEFLLGEDKAYKVEVDGTTLFTIGGEIQTPRAYARQVQSRFGRTYASAWREAQEIIRGYPREVLDVPEEFFARVYRPRRDDLAAKWNKQVEESTRPPRK
;
A
#
# COMPACT_ATOMS: atom_id res chain seq x y z
N MET A 1 -0.45 19.75 19.83
CA MET A 1 0.20 18.51 19.36
C MET A 1 1.52 18.90 18.73
N ALA A 2 2.63 18.47 19.30
CA ALA A 2 3.94 18.74 18.72
C ALA A 2 4.12 17.88 17.48
N ARG A 3 4.64 18.46 16.41
CA ARG A 3 4.97 17.76 15.17
C ARG A 3 6.44 18.00 14.89
N THR A 4 7.19 16.93 14.71
CA THR A 4 8.61 17.02 14.36
C THR A 4 8.80 16.41 12.99
N TYR A 5 9.17 17.24 12.02
CA TYR A 5 9.48 16.80 10.67
C TYR A 5 10.94 16.38 10.57
N GLY A 6 11.21 15.41 9.71
CA GLY A 6 12.57 14.98 9.45
C GLY A 6 12.65 14.10 8.21
N GLU A 7 13.89 13.77 7.85
CA GLU A 7 14.16 12.82 6.80
C GLU A 7 14.15 11.40 7.36
N PHE A 8 13.78 10.45 6.52
CA PHE A 8 13.81 9.02 6.81
C PHE A 8 14.44 8.30 5.62
N LEU A 9 15.41 7.43 5.89
CA LEU A 9 16.05 6.60 4.87
C LEU A 9 15.26 5.29 4.75
N LEU A 10 14.68 5.06 3.58
CA LEU A 10 13.95 3.86 3.22
C LEU A 10 14.77 3.08 2.19
N GLY A 11 15.66 2.21 2.66
CA GLY A 11 16.68 1.63 1.77
C GLY A 11 17.63 2.72 1.28
N GLU A 12 17.78 2.84 -0.04
CA GLU A 12 18.56 3.91 -0.68
C GLU A 12 17.75 5.19 -0.94
N ASP A 13 16.43 5.16 -0.73
CA ASP A 13 15.53 6.28 -0.98
C ASP A 13 15.34 7.19 0.25
N LYS A 14 15.17 8.49 -0.01
CA LYS A 14 14.81 9.47 1.02
C LYS A 14 13.29 9.68 1.03
N ALA A 15 12.70 9.50 2.20
CA ALA A 15 11.32 9.86 2.52
C ALA A 15 11.28 10.99 3.56
N TYR A 16 10.15 11.69 3.62
CA TYR A 16 9.90 12.69 4.66
C TYR A 16 8.95 12.13 5.70
N LYS A 17 9.35 12.21 6.97
CA LYS A 17 8.56 11.74 8.10
C LYS A 17 8.09 12.89 8.98
N VAL A 18 7.04 12.62 9.74
CA VAL A 18 6.55 13.47 10.82
C VAL A 18 6.24 12.60 12.04
N GLU A 19 6.79 12.97 13.19
CA GLU A 19 6.42 12.37 14.47
C GLU A 19 5.18 13.09 15.01
N VAL A 20 4.10 12.34 15.27
CA VAL A 20 2.86 12.84 15.87
C VAL A 20 2.51 11.95 17.06
N ASP A 21 2.54 12.50 18.27
CA ASP A 21 2.22 11.79 19.52
C ASP A 21 2.96 10.44 19.67
N GLY A 22 4.25 10.42 19.31
CA GLY A 22 5.10 9.22 19.37
C GLY A 22 4.91 8.23 18.22
N THR A 23 4.07 8.54 17.23
CA THR A 23 3.87 7.74 16.02
C THR A 23 4.58 8.38 14.83
N THR A 24 5.43 7.61 14.16
CA THR A 24 6.05 8.01 12.90
C THR A 24 5.06 7.86 11.75
N LEU A 25 4.76 8.97 11.09
CA LEU A 25 4.00 9.03 9.84
C LEU A 25 4.87 9.57 8.71
N PHE A 26 4.43 9.43 7.47
CA PHE A 26 5.13 9.96 6.30
C PHE A 26 4.35 11.10 5.65
N THR A 27 5.05 11.94 4.89
CA THR A 27 4.45 13.02 4.11
C THR A 27 4.70 12.84 2.62
N ILE A 28 3.68 13.09 1.81
CA ILE A 28 3.76 13.07 0.34
C ILE A 28 3.18 14.39 -0.16
N GLY A 29 3.96 15.16 -0.94
CA GLY A 29 3.52 16.46 -1.44
C GLY A 29 3.16 17.48 -0.34
N GLY A 30 3.75 17.36 0.85
CA GLY A 30 3.45 18.20 2.02
C GLY A 30 2.27 17.70 2.88
N GLU A 31 1.55 16.67 2.44
CA GLU A 31 0.39 16.12 3.14
C GLU A 31 0.76 14.93 4.04
N ILE A 32 0.32 14.96 5.30
CA ILE A 32 0.54 13.86 6.26
C ILE A 32 -0.32 12.65 5.88
N GLN A 33 0.34 11.52 5.66
CA GLN A 33 -0.31 10.25 5.34
C GLN A 33 -0.79 9.57 6.61
N THR A 34 -2.04 9.85 7.01
CA THR A 34 -2.65 9.25 8.21
C THR A 34 -3.31 7.91 7.92
N PRO A 35 -3.45 7.00 8.91
CA PRO A 35 -4.23 5.77 8.76
C PRO A 35 -5.66 6.02 8.29
N ARG A 36 -6.30 7.09 8.78
CA ARG A 36 -7.64 7.50 8.34
C ARG A 36 -7.68 7.90 6.86
N ALA A 37 -6.66 8.63 6.38
CA ALA A 37 -6.55 8.98 4.97
C ALA A 37 -6.36 7.73 4.10
N TYR A 38 -5.50 6.81 4.53
CA TYR A 38 -5.30 5.51 3.87
C TYR A 38 -6.61 4.70 3.80
N ALA A 39 -7.35 4.60 4.90
CA ALA A 39 -8.64 3.92 4.93
C ALA A 39 -9.63 4.54 3.94
N ARG A 40 -9.72 5.88 3.92
CA ARG A 40 -10.62 6.62 3.05
C ARG A 40 -10.25 6.53 1.57
N GLN A 41 -8.97 6.57 1.22
CA GLN A 41 -8.52 6.70 -0.18
C GLN A 41 -8.13 5.37 -0.82
N VAL A 42 -7.66 4.41 -0.02
CA VAL A 42 -7.19 3.11 -0.50
C VAL A 42 -8.17 2.02 -0.11
N GLN A 43 -8.37 1.77 1.20
CA GLN A 43 -9.17 0.62 1.65
C GLN A 43 -10.61 0.69 1.14
N SER A 44 -11.21 1.88 1.13
CA SER A 44 -12.59 2.09 0.67
C SER A 44 -12.83 1.62 -0.77
N ARG A 45 -11.83 1.68 -1.65
CA ARG A 45 -11.93 1.24 -3.06
C ARG A 45 -12.11 -0.27 -3.19
N PHE A 46 -11.60 -1.02 -2.22
CA PHE A 46 -11.73 -2.47 -2.18
C PHE A 46 -12.96 -2.93 -1.39
N GLY A 47 -13.58 -2.04 -0.60
CA GLY A 47 -14.75 -2.39 0.21
C GLY A 47 -14.56 -3.68 1.01
N ARG A 48 -15.45 -4.65 0.83
CA ARG A 48 -15.43 -5.93 1.55
C ARG A 48 -14.30 -6.86 1.12
N THR A 49 -13.70 -6.66 -0.05
CA THR A 49 -12.64 -7.53 -0.58
C THR A 49 -11.24 -7.10 -0.14
N TYR A 50 -11.11 -5.93 0.53
CA TYR A 50 -9.82 -5.39 0.97
C TYR A 50 -8.95 -6.41 1.70
N ALA A 51 -9.52 -7.10 2.69
CA ALA A 51 -8.76 -8.05 3.50
C ALA A 51 -8.17 -9.19 2.65
N SER A 52 -8.92 -9.65 1.63
CA SER A 52 -8.45 -10.69 0.72
C SER A 52 -7.34 -10.17 -0.21
N ALA A 53 -7.55 -9.00 -0.83
CA ALA A 53 -6.56 -8.38 -1.71
C ALA A 53 -5.26 -8.05 -0.97
N TRP A 54 -5.37 -7.51 0.25
CA TRP A 54 -4.23 -7.18 1.10
C TRP A 54 -3.44 -8.42 1.54
N ARG A 55 -4.14 -9.51 1.86
CA ARG A 55 -3.49 -10.79 2.18
C ARG A 55 -2.73 -11.35 0.98
N GLU A 56 -3.35 -11.35 -0.20
CA GLU A 56 -2.71 -11.80 -1.44
C GLU A 56 -1.44 -10.98 -1.75
N ALA A 57 -1.50 -9.66 -1.61
CA ALA A 57 -0.33 -8.79 -1.77
C ALA A 57 0.80 -9.15 -0.80
N GLN A 58 0.48 -9.41 0.48
CA GLN A 58 1.47 -9.83 1.47
C GLN A 58 2.06 -11.21 1.18
N GLU A 59 1.26 -12.16 0.71
CA GLU A 59 1.72 -13.50 0.35
C GLU A 59 2.72 -13.44 -0.81
N ILE A 60 2.47 -12.59 -1.82
CA ILE A 60 3.41 -12.33 -2.90
C ILE A 60 4.73 -11.78 -2.36
N ILE A 61 4.68 -10.74 -1.53
CA ILE A 61 5.88 -10.09 -0.97
C ILE A 61 6.71 -11.08 -0.14
N ARG A 62 6.06 -11.92 0.68
CA ARG A 62 6.73 -12.95 1.49
C ARG A 62 7.47 -14.01 0.68
N GLY A 63 7.14 -14.17 -0.61
CA GLY A 63 7.83 -15.08 -1.50
C GLY A 63 9.19 -14.57 -2.01
N TYR A 64 9.56 -13.33 -1.69
CA TYR A 64 10.81 -12.72 -2.15
C TYR A 64 11.79 -12.49 -1.00
N PRO A 65 13.10 -12.63 -1.26
CA PRO A 65 14.13 -12.38 -0.26
C PRO A 65 14.31 -10.87 -0.05
N ARG A 66 14.84 -10.47 1.11
CA ARG A 66 14.96 -9.05 1.53
C ARG A 66 15.76 -8.22 0.54
N GLU A 67 16.78 -8.79 -0.06
CA GLU A 67 17.64 -8.15 -1.05
C GLU A 67 16.88 -7.71 -2.31
N VAL A 68 15.76 -8.37 -2.63
CA VAL A 68 14.86 -7.97 -3.72
C VAL A 68 13.86 -6.91 -3.25
N LEU A 69 13.42 -6.99 -1.99
CA LEU A 69 12.43 -6.07 -1.44
C LEU A 69 13.01 -4.70 -1.08
N ASP A 70 14.27 -4.68 -0.64
CA ASP A 70 14.94 -3.49 -0.12
C ASP A 70 15.57 -2.64 -1.24
N VAL A 71 15.72 -3.18 -2.46
CA VAL A 71 16.22 -2.47 -3.66
C VAL A 71 15.04 -2.04 -4.54
N PRO A 72 14.74 -0.73 -4.68
CA PRO A 72 13.55 -0.24 -5.40
C PRO A 72 13.42 -0.76 -6.83
N GLU A 73 14.53 -0.83 -7.59
CA GLU A 73 14.56 -1.31 -8.96
C GLU A 73 14.22 -2.80 -9.06
N GLU A 74 14.79 -3.62 -8.16
CA GLU A 74 14.52 -5.06 -8.10
C GLU A 74 13.08 -5.33 -7.67
N PHE A 75 12.60 -4.61 -6.64
CA PHE A 75 11.22 -4.68 -6.20
C PHE A 75 10.27 -4.33 -7.36
N PHE A 76 10.53 -3.23 -8.07
CA PHE A 76 9.72 -2.81 -9.19
C PHE A 76 9.74 -3.86 -10.31
N ALA A 77 10.92 -4.33 -10.73
CA ALA A 77 11.08 -5.21 -11.87
C ALA A 77 10.53 -6.62 -11.61
N ARG A 78 10.71 -7.17 -10.40
CA ARG A 78 10.44 -8.58 -10.08
C ARG A 78 9.19 -8.79 -9.25
N VAL A 79 8.83 -7.82 -8.40
CA VAL A 79 7.70 -7.94 -7.48
C VAL A 79 6.47 -7.22 -8.02
N TYR A 80 6.61 -5.96 -8.43
CA TYR A 80 5.47 -5.14 -8.78
C TYR A 80 5.07 -5.25 -10.26
N ARG A 81 5.97 -4.88 -11.19
CA ARG A 81 5.71 -4.77 -12.63
C ARG A 81 5.11 -6.03 -13.27
N PRO A 82 5.57 -7.27 -12.99
CA PRO A 82 5.09 -8.46 -13.70
C PRO A 82 3.63 -8.80 -13.46
N ARG A 83 3.00 -8.20 -12.44
CA ARG A 83 1.68 -8.59 -11.94
C ARG A 83 0.78 -7.41 -11.59
N ARG A 84 1.28 -6.17 -11.75
CA ARG A 84 0.53 -4.95 -11.43
C ARG A 84 -0.82 -4.93 -12.13
N ASP A 85 -0.82 -5.14 -13.44
CA ASP A 85 -2.03 -4.99 -14.27
C ASP A 85 -3.00 -6.15 -14.03
N ASP A 86 -2.48 -7.38 -13.89
CA ASP A 86 -3.27 -8.57 -13.59
C ASP A 86 -3.94 -8.50 -12.21
N LEU A 87 -3.19 -8.08 -11.17
CA LEU A 87 -3.73 -7.90 -9.83
C LEU A 87 -4.75 -6.77 -9.79
N ALA A 88 -4.50 -5.65 -10.48
CA ALA A 88 -5.45 -4.55 -10.58
C ALA A 88 -6.76 -5.02 -11.23
N ALA A 89 -6.69 -5.72 -12.37
CA ALA A 89 -7.86 -6.28 -13.04
C ALA A 89 -8.61 -7.28 -12.15
N LYS A 90 -7.88 -8.19 -11.52
CA LYS A 90 -8.44 -9.21 -10.61
C LYS A 90 -9.17 -8.57 -9.42
N TRP A 91 -8.53 -7.65 -8.71
CA TRP A 91 -9.13 -7.03 -7.53
C TRP A 91 -10.30 -6.13 -7.89
N ASN A 92 -10.25 -5.42 -9.01
CA ASN A 92 -11.41 -4.65 -9.51
C ASN A 92 -12.61 -5.56 -9.77
N LYS A 93 -12.40 -6.69 -10.45
CA LYS A 93 -13.45 -7.68 -10.69
C LYS A 93 -14.04 -8.23 -9.38
N GLN A 94 -13.22 -8.51 -8.39
CA GLN A 94 -13.69 -8.96 -7.07
C GLN A 94 -14.57 -7.90 -6.39
N VAL A 95 -14.21 -6.62 -6.49
CA VAL A 95 -15.03 -5.52 -5.96
C VAL A 95 -16.38 -5.45 -6.67
N GLU A 96 -16.40 -5.51 -8.00
CA GLU A 96 -17.63 -5.54 -8.81
C GLU A 96 -18.54 -6.72 -8.42
N GLU A 97 -17.97 -7.92 -8.26
CA GLU A 97 -18.71 -9.11 -7.86
C GLU A 97 -19.26 -8.99 -6.43
N SER A 98 -18.48 -8.43 -5.50
CA SER A 98 -18.89 -8.24 -4.10
C SER A 98 -20.00 -7.20 -3.90
N THR A 99 -20.18 -6.30 -4.88
CA THR A 99 -21.16 -5.22 -4.85
C THR A 99 -22.41 -5.53 -5.67
N ARG A 100 -22.37 -6.59 -6.48
CA ARG A 100 -23.50 -7.01 -7.31
C ARG A 100 -24.65 -7.53 -6.43
N PRO A 101 -25.90 -7.08 -6.64
CA PRO A 101 -27.05 -7.66 -5.95
C PRO A 101 -27.25 -9.12 -6.39
N PRO A 102 -27.79 -9.99 -5.51
CA PRO A 102 -28.08 -11.38 -5.86
C PRO A 102 -29.02 -11.43 -7.06
N ARG A 103 -28.71 -12.30 -8.03
CA ARG A 103 -29.60 -12.53 -9.17
C ARG A 103 -30.88 -13.21 -8.65
N LYS A 104 -32.03 -12.59 -8.91
CA LYS A 104 -33.36 -13.17 -8.70
C LYS A 104 -33.59 -14.36 -9.62
#